data_AF-A0AAW0KCN6-F1
#
_entry.id   AF-A0AAW0KCN6-F1
#
_cell.length_a   1.000
_cell.length_b   1.000
_cell.length_c   1.000
_cell.angle_alpha   90.00
_cell.angle_beta   90.00
_cell.angle_gamma   90.00
#
_symmetry.space_group_name_H-M   'P 1'
#
loop_
_entity.id
_entity.type
_entity.pdbx_description
1 polymer ?
#
loop_
_entity_poly.entity_id
_entity_poly.type
_entity_poly.pdbx_seq_one_letter_code
_entity_poly.pdbx_strand_id
1 'polypeptide(L)'
;MKSGSSKKKVNKRSNLKPHSPTSPMDPSFPKFPSSSSSSSSSSKYGSACLIVSGVLAVSLIVLLGLTSEIWDTYKSPQDDPFPRIYTIEVLNEFPHDPDAFTQGLLYAGNDTLYESTGLLKK
;
A
#
# COMPACT_ATOMS: atom_id res chain seq x y z
N MET A 1 -42.46 -26.10 13.42
CA MET A 1 -43.17 -26.06 14.72
C MET A 1 -42.16 -25.75 15.82
N LYS A 2 -42.62 -25.00 16.85
CA LYS A 2 -42.02 -24.67 18.16
C LYS A 2 -41.17 -25.83 18.73
N SER A 3 -40.11 -25.67 19.52
CA SER A 3 -39.90 -24.93 20.80
C SER A 3 -38.45 -25.21 21.23
N GLY A 4 -37.63 -24.27 21.72
CA GLY A 4 -37.61 -23.82 23.11
C GLY A 4 -37.11 -24.88 24.10
N SER A 5 -35.87 -24.78 24.61
CA SER A 5 -35.49 -25.36 25.91
C SER A 5 -34.21 -24.76 26.54
N SER A 6 -34.43 -23.87 27.50
CA SER A 6 -33.84 -23.73 28.85
C SER A 6 -32.39 -24.12 29.20
N LYS A 7 -31.67 -23.09 29.67
CA LYS A 7 -30.92 -22.96 30.94
C LYS A 7 -29.84 -23.98 31.32
N LYS A 8 -28.60 -23.48 31.51
CA LYS A 8 -27.88 -23.63 32.80
C LYS A 8 -26.73 -22.62 32.97
N LYS A 9 -26.92 -21.69 33.90
CA LYS A 9 -25.90 -20.76 34.40
C LYS A 9 -25.23 -21.45 35.61
N VAL A 10 -23.94 -21.76 35.53
CA VAL A 10 -23.17 -22.34 36.65
C VAL A 10 -22.51 -21.21 37.41
N ASN A 11 -22.92 -21.05 38.68
CA ASN A 11 -22.42 -20.07 39.62
C ASN A 11 -21.36 -20.74 40.51
N LYS A 12 -20.14 -20.21 40.55
CA LYS A 12 -19.05 -20.72 41.42
C LYS A 12 -19.00 -19.89 42.71
N ARG A 13 -19.16 -20.58 43.84
CA ARG A 13 -19.34 -20.04 45.20
C ARG A 13 -18.05 -20.23 46.00
N SER A 14 -17.62 -19.19 46.71
CA SER A 14 -16.82 -19.23 47.94
C SER A 14 -16.94 -17.83 48.57
N ASN A 15 -17.13 -17.60 49.85
CA ASN A 15 -16.71 -18.34 51.02
C ASN A 15 -17.43 -17.78 52.28
N LEU A 16 -17.25 -18.46 53.41
CA LEU A 16 -17.46 -18.05 54.82
C LEU A 16 -18.78 -18.43 55.51
N LYS A 17 -18.57 -18.98 56.72
CA LYS A 17 -19.45 -19.76 57.62
C LYS A 17 -19.85 -18.88 58.85
N PRO A 18 -20.58 -19.37 59.88
CA PRO A 18 -21.84 -18.77 60.33
C PRO A 18 -21.84 -18.29 61.80
N HIS A 19 -22.77 -17.44 62.22
CA HIS A 19 -23.23 -17.41 63.62
C HIS A 19 -24.70 -16.98 63.71
N SER A 20 -25.38 -17.58 64.69
CA SER A 20 -26.83 -17.77 64.91
C SER A 20 -27.55 -16.59 65.59
N PRO A 21 -28.90 -16.63 65.71
CA PRO A 21 -29.77 -15.44 65.73
C PRO A 21 -30.32 -15.08 67.12
N THR A 22 -30.71 -13.82 67.32
CA THR A 22 -31.72 -13.44 68.33
C THR A 22 -32.38 -12.10 68.02
N SER A 23 -33.71 -12.16 67.89
CA SER A 23 -34.74 -11.19 68.33
C SER A 23 -35.08 -9.93 67.49
N PRO A 24 -36.39 -9.58 67.36
CA PRO A 24 -36.93 -8.50 66.51
C PRO A 24 -37.41 -7.26 67.29
N MET A 25 -37.51 -6.10 66.59
CA MET A 25 -38.27 -4.84 66.83
C MET A 25 -37.46 -3.71 66.12
N ASP A 26 -37.95 -2.72 65.37
CA ASP A 26 -39.17 -1.89 65.32
C ASP A 26 -39.18 -1.14 63.95
N PRO A 27 -40.29 -0.54 63.46
CA PRO A 27 -40.45 -0.06 62.08
C PRO A 27 -40.02 1.41 61.89
N SER A 28 -39.99 1.84 60.62
CA SER A 28 -39.97 3.23 60.09
C SER A 28 -38.67 3.62 59.37
N PHE A 29 -38.61 3.42 58.05
CA PHE A 29 -37.75 4.25 57.18
C PHE A 29 -38.47 4.59 55.86
N PRO A 30 -38.37 5.85 55.38
CA PRO A 30 -39.07 6.33 54.20
C PRO A 30 -38.43 5.87 52.88
N LYS A 31 -39.24 5.88 51.82
CA LYS A 31 -38.98 5.45 50.43
C LYS A 31 -37.63 5.93 49.87
N PHE A 32 -36.86 5.00 49.30
CA PHE A 32 -35.71 5.28 48.45
C PHE A 32 -36.14 5.93 47.12
N PRO A 33 -35.50 7.01 46.65
CA PRO A 33 -35.69 7.47 45.29
C PRO A 33 -34.99 6.53 44.31
N SER A 34 -35.74 6.04 43.33
CA SER A 34 -35.21 5.41 42.12
C SER A 34 -34.50 6.46 41.27
N SER A 35 -33.19 6.61 41.41
CA SER A 35 -32.36 7.37 40.50
C SER A 35 -31.80 6.44 39.41
N SER A 36 -32.46 6.46 38.27
CA SER A 36 -31.92 6.03 36.99
C SER A 36 -30.76 6.95 36.61
N SER A 37 -29.51 6.48 36.74
CA SER A 37 -28.36 7.14 36.13
C SER A 37 -28.05 6.45 34.80
N SER A 38 -28.64 6.98 33.72
CA SER A 38 -28.19 6.72 32.35
C SER A 38 -26.80 7.34 32.17
N SER A 39 -25.75 6.53 32.18
CA SER A 39 -24.41 6.95 31.78
C SER A 39 -24.33 7.00 30.25
N SER A 40 -24.79 8.10 29.65
CA SER A 40 -24.48 8.42 28.25
C SER A 40 -23.05 8.95 28.16
N SER A 41 -22.08 8.04 28.20
CA SER A 41 -20.71 8.34 27.79
C SER A 41 -20.68 8.48 26.26
N SER A 42 -20.86 9.72 25.78
CA SER A 42 -20.69 10.05 24.37
C SER A 42 -19.21 9.98 24.03
N SER A 43 -18.82 8.87 23.40
CA SER A 43 -17.45 8.60 23.00
C SER A 43 -17.01 9.59 21.91
N LYS A 44 -16.38 10.70 22.33
CA LYS A 44 -15.76 11.68 21.42
C LYS A 44 -14.66 11.06 20.52
N TYR A 45 -14.22 9.85 20.85
CA TYR A 45 -13.23 9.06 20.13
C TYR A 45 -13.77 8.35 18.88
N GLY A 46 -15.09 8.18 18.75
CA GLY A 46 -15.69 7.61 17.53
C GLY A 46 -15.48 8.52 16.33
N SER A 47 -15.81 9.81 16.47
CA SER A 47 -15.70 10.77 15.36
C SER A 47 -14.26 11.10 14.99
N ALA A 48 -13.34 11.16 15.97
CA ALA A 48 -11.92 11.42 15.69
C ALA A 48 -11.25 10.27 14.91
N CYS A 49 -11.62 9.01 15.18
CA CYS A 49 -11.13 7.85 14.44
C CYS A 49 -11.58 7.86 12.97
N LEU A 50 -12.81 8.31 12.71
CA LEU A 50 -13.34 8.44 11.35
C LEU A 50 -12.61 9.51 10.54
N ILE A 51 -12.23 10.63 11.16
CA ILE A 51 -11.46 11.70 10.50
C ILE A 51 -10.05 11.21 10.15
N VAL A 52 -9.35 10.57 11.08
CA VAL A 52 -8.01 10.01 10.83
C VAL A 52 -8.06 8.95 9.73
N SER A 53 -9.05 8.05 9.78
CA SER A 53 -9.25 7.04 8.73
C SER A 53 -9.56 7.67 7.37
N GLY A 54 -10.34 8.76 7.34
CA GLY A 54 -10.64 9.50 6.11
C GLY A 54 -9.40 10.15 5.51
N VAL A 55 -8.56 10.79 6.33
CA VAL A 55 -7.29 11.40 5.87
C VAL A 55 -6.34 10.35 5.31
N LEU A 56 -6.23 9.19 5.97
CA LEU A 56 -5.41 8.08 5.48
C LEU A 56 -5.96 7.52 4.15
N ALA A 57 -7.28 7.36 4.02
CA ALA A 57 -7.89 6.91 2.78
C ALA A 57 -7.67 7.90 1.62
N VAL A 58 -7.83 9.21 1.87
CA VAL A 58 -7.57 10.26 0.87
C VAL A 58 -6.09 10.28 0.48
N SER A 59 -5.18 10.16 1.44
CA SER A 59 -3.74 10.09 1.16
C SER A 59 -3.37 8.90 0.27
N LEU A 60 -3.95 7.72 0.53
CA LEU A 60 -3.77 6.54 -0.32
C LEU A 60 -4.35 6.74 -1.73
N ILE A 61 -5.51 7.38 -1.86
CA ILE A 61 -6.13 7.67 -3.16
C ILE A 61 -5.26 8.66 -3.96
N VAL A 62 -4.72 9.70 -3.31
CA VAL A 62 -3.80 10.65 -3.95
C VAL A 62 -2.53 9.93 -4.38
N LEU A 63 -1.95 9.09 -3.53
CA LEU A 63 -0.75 8.32 -3.87
C LEU A 63 -1.00 7.37 -5.05
N LEU A 64 -2.14 6.67 -5.07
CA LEU A 64 -2.54 5.78 -6.17
C LEU A 64 -2.83 6.54 -7.48
N GLY A 65 -3.45 7.72 -7.38
CA GLY A 65 -3.71 8.60 -8.52
C GLY A 65 -2.40 9.06 -9.19
N LEU A 66 -1.44 9.53 -8.38
CA LEU A 66 -0.12 9.93 -8.87
C LEU A 66 0.66 8.75 -9.50
N THR A 67 0.51 7.53 -8.99
CA THR A 67 1.20 6.35 -9.59
C THR A 67 0.64 5.94 -10.95
N SER A 68 -0.61 6.28 -11.26
CA SER A 68 -1.27 5.88 -12.51
C SER A 68 -0.74 6.65 -13.72
N GLU A 69 -0.46 7.95 -13.55
CA GLU A 69 0.09 8.81 -14.61
C GLU A 69 1.55 8.45 -14.95
N ILE A 70 2.26 7.89 -13.97
CA ILE A 70 3.68 7.54 -14.08
C ILE A 70 3.87 6.21 -14.83
N TRP A 71 2.91 5.28 -14.77
CA TRP A 71 3.00 3.96 -15.41
C TRP A 71 3.07 4.03 -16.94
N ASP A 72 2.29 4.92 -17.55
CA ASP A 72 2.29 5.07 -19.02
C ASP A 72 3.54 5.77 -19.54
N THR A 73 4.21 6.57 -18.69
CA THR A 73 5.52 7.17 -19.01
C THR A 73 6.66 6.15 -18.89
N TYR A 74 6.50 5.09 -18.09
CA TYR A 74 7.49 4.02 -17.93
C TYR A 74 7.36 2.87 -18.92
N LYS A 75 6.27 2.80 -19.71
CA LYS A 75 6.25 1.96 -20.92
C LYS A 75 7.24 2.54 -21.92
N SER A 76 8.49 2.11 -21.79
CA SER A 76 9.49 2.32 -22.81
C SER A 76 8.91 1.84 -24.15
N PRO A 77 8.94 2.66 -25.22
CA PRO A 77 8.55 2.21 -26.57
C PRO A 77 9.38 1.06 -27.15
N GLN A 78 10.22 0.42 -26.34
CA GLN A 78 11.25 -0.57 -26.69
C GLN A 78 11.03 -1.93 -26.02
N ASP A 79 9.84 -2.23 -25.49
CA ASP A 79 9.55 -3.57 -24.97
C ASP A 79 9.14 -4.53 -26.09
N ASP A 80 9.93 -4.58 -27.18
CA ASP A 80 9.99 -5.80 -27.97
C ASP A 80 10.90 -6.77 -27.20
N PRO A 81 10.40 -7.93 -26.75
CA PRO A 81 11.22 -8.90 -26.02
C PRO A 81 12.42 -9.40 -26.84
N PHE A 82 12.46 -9.12 -28.15
CA PHE A 82 13.56 -9.49 -29.03
C PHE A 82 14.21 -8.29 -29.72
N PRO A 83 15.54 -8.30 -29.90
CA PRO A 83 16.22 -7.33 -30.73
C PRO A 83 15.68 -7.37 -32.17
N ARG A 84 15.40 -6.20 -32.74
CA ARG A 84 15.04 -6.09 -34.16
C ARG A 84 16.26 -6.40 -35.02
N ILE A 85 16.11 -7.30 -35.97
CA ILE A 85 17.13 -7.64 -36.97
C ILE A 85 16.83 -6.84 -38.24
N TYR A 86 17.83 -6.12 -38.74
CA TYR A 86 17.72 -5.33 -39.96
C TYR A 86 18.58 -5.93 -41.08
N THR A 87 18.12 -5.80 -42.32
CA THR A 87 18.90 -6.10 -43.53
C THR A 87 19.37 -4.80 -44.18
N ILE A 88 20.49 -4.84 -44.88
CA ILE A 88 21.06 -3.69 -45.58
C ILE A 88 21.07 -3.91 -47.09
N GLU A 89 20.93 -2.82 -47.84
CA GLU A 89 21.09 -2.76 -49.30
C GLU A 89 22.30 -1.86 -49.59
N VAL A 90 23.22 -2.33 -50.44
CA VAL A 90 24.40 -1.55 -50.83
C VAL A 90 24.00 -0.59 -51.95
N LEU A 91 23.95 0.71 -51.64
CA LEU A 91 23.58 1.74 -52.61
C LEU A 91 24.77 2.20 -53.44
N ASN A 92 25.94 2.35 -52.83
CA ASN A 92 27.16 2.83 -53.46
C ASN A 92 28.39 2.21 -52.77
N GLU A 93 29.48 2.08 -53.52
CA GLU A 93 30.79 1.64 -53.04
C GLU A 93 31.83 2.73 -53.31
N PHE A 94 32.69 3.00 -52.33
CA PHE A 94 33.77 3.98 -52.43
C PHE A 94 35.09 3.35 -52.00
N PRO A 95 36.23 3.73 -52.61
CA PRO A 95 37.53 3.17 -52.25
C PRO A 95 37.90 3.53 -50.79
N HIS A 96 38.46 2.56 -50.06
CA HIS A 96 39.01 2.73 -48.71
C HIS A 96 40.47 2.27 -48.70
N ASP A 97 41.29 2.86 -47.84
CA ASP A 97 42.69 2.47 -47.66
C ASP A 97 42.75 1.12 -46.91
N PRO A 98 43.22 0.04 -47.54
CA PRO A 98 43.21 -1.30 -46.93
C PRO A 98 44.14 -1.40 -45.71
N ASP A 99 45.11 -0.49 -45.56
CA ASP A 99 46.03 -0.46 -44.41
C ASP A 99 45.49 0.40 -43.24
N ALA A 100 44.35 1.07 -43.39
CA ALA A 100 43.74 1.88 -42.34
C ALA A 100 42.91 1.03 -41.36
N PHE A 101 43.39 0.85 -40.12
CA PHE A 101 42.62 0.20 -39.06
C PHE A 101 41.60 1.17 -38.45
N THR A 102 40.41 1.29 -39.05
CA THR A 102 39.34 2.22 -38.65
C THR A 102 38.86 1.98 -37.22
N GLN A 103 38.98 2.99 -36.35
CA GLN A 103 38.44 2.99 -34.97
C GLN A 103 37.38 4.06 -34.75
N GLY A 104 37.23 4.99 -35.69
CA GLY A 104 36.18 6.00 -35.67
C GLY A 104 35.99 6.59 -37.06
N LEU A 105 34.74 6.92 -37.40
CA LEU A 105 34.38 7.49 -38.69
C LEU A 105 33.28 8.54 -38.49
N LEU A 106 33.50 9.74 -39.03
CA LEU A 106 32.56 10.86 -38.95
C LEU A 106 32.36 11.47 -40.33
N TYR A 107 31.12 11.69 -40.71
CA TYR A 107 30.77 12.49 -41.89
C TYR A 107 30.71 13.97 -41.54
N ALA A 108 31.60 14.76 -42.13
CA ALA A 108 31.69 16.20 -41.90
C ALA A 108 30.76 17.03 -42.80
N GLY A 109 30.10 16.39 -43.77
CA GLY A 109 29.40 17.07 -44.87
C GLY A 109 30.28 17.21 -46.10
N ASN A 110 29.67 17.64 -47.21
CA ASN A 110 30.36 17.95 -48.46
C ASN A 110 31.31 16.82 -48.91
N ASP A 111 30.82 15.57 -48.88
CA ASP A 111 31.58 14.38 -49.28
C ASP A 111 32.90 14.18 -48.52
N THR A 112 33.02 14.77 -47.32
CA THR A 112 34.22 14.71 -46.48
C THR A 112 33.99 13.80 -45.27
N LEU A 113 34.92 12.88 -45.05
CA LEU A 113 34.97 11.98 -43.90
C LEU A 113 36.19 12.30 -43.04
N TYR A 114 36.02 12.29 -41.72
CA TYR A 114 37.12 12.21 -40.75
C TYR A 114 37.19 10.80 -40.20
N GLU A 115 38.38 10.22 -40.25
CA GLU A 115 38.63 8.86 -39.81
C GLU A 115 39.73 8.83 -38.74
N SER A 116 39.47 8.12 -37.64
CA SER A 116 40.49 7.77 -36.66
C SER A 116 41.03 6.39 -36.99
N THR A 117 42.33 6.30 -37.25
CA THR A 117 43.02 5.05 -37.57
C THR A 117 43.91 4.61 -36.40
N GLY A 118 43.90 3.31 -36.11
CA GLY A 118 44.75 2.73 -35.08
C GLY A 118 46.14 2.34 -35.59
N LEU A 119 47.08 2.23 -34.65
CA LEU A 119 48.40 1.66 -34.91
C LEU A 119 48.30 0.15 -35.11
N LEU A 120 48.53 -0.31 -36.33
CA LEU A 120 48.80 -1.71 -36.61
C LEU A 120 50.21 -2.05 -36.11
N LYS A 121 50.30 -2.90 -35.08
CA LYS A 121 51.58 -3.54 -34.73
C LYS A 121 51.92 -4.55 -35.83
N LYS A 122 53.07 -4.35 -36.48
CA LYS A 122 53.67 -5.29 -37.42
C LYS A 122 54.42 -6.41 -36.70
#